data_AF-A0A1F8GUS3-F1
#
_entry.id   AF-A0A1F8GUS3-F1
#
_cell.length_a   1.000
_cell.length_b   1.000
_cell.length_c   1.000
_cell.angle_alpha   90.00
_cell.angle_beta   90.00
_cell.angle_gamma   90.00
#
_symmetry.space_group_name_H-M   'P 1'
#
loop_
_entity.id
_entity.type
_entity.pdbx_description
1 polymer ?
#
loop_
_entity_poly.entity_id
_entity_poly.type
_entity_poly.pdbx_seq_one_letter_code
_entity_poly.pdbx_strand_id
1 'polypeptide(L)'
;MSKSKKIILGIATMWPIFYMVFFFVFVLSQILASFPSGPSQEMPDGFLLIFPLHFFTMILMVVLLVIYIKNVFRNDRVAQDKKALWAVVLFIGNMIAMPIYYYLYIWREPEREQLTK
;
A
#
# COMPACT_ATOMS: atom_id res chain seq x y z
N MET A 1 -13.79 12.57 -5.77
CA MET A 1 -13.34 12.52 -4.34
C MET A 1 -12.84 13.89 -3.94
N SER A 2 -13.11 14.36 -2.71
CA SER A 2 -12.52 15.60 -2.20
C SER A 2 -11.00 15.47 -2.00
N LYS A 3 -10.30 16.61 -2.00
CA LYS A 3 -8.83 16.67 -1.87
C LYS A 3 -8.32 15.93 -0.63
N SER A 4 -8.96 16.12 0.53
CA SER A 4 -8.58 15.43 1.78
C SER A 4 -8.69 13.91 1.68
N LYS A 5 -9.75 13.40 1.04
CA LYS A 5 -9.92 11.95 0.83
C LYS A 5 -8.85 11.37 -0.08
N LYS A 6 -8.40 12.13 -1.10
CA LYS A 6 -7.28 11.72 -1.95
C LYS A 6 -6.01 11.60 -1.11
N ILE A 7 -5.66 12.64 -0.36
CA ILE A 7 -4.45 12.67 0.49
C ILE A 7 -4.43 11.50 1.48
N ILE A 8 -5.52 11.26 2.21
CA ILE A 8 -5.62 10.14 3.17
C ILE A 8 -5.40 8.80 2.46
N LEU A 9 -6.03 8.59 1.30
CA LEU A 9 -5.85 7.37 0.52
C LEU A 9 -4.41 7.22 0.03
N GLY A 10 -3.78 8.31 -0.40
CA GLY A 10 -2.38 8.32 -0.83
C GLY A 10 -1.42 7.93 0.30
N ILE A 11 -1.60 8.51 1.49
CA ILE A 11 -0.82 8.17 2.69
C ILE A 11 -1.02 6.69 3.05
N ALA A 12 -2.28 6.23 3.09
CA ALA A 12 -2.61 4.84 3.37
C ALA A 12 -1.99 3.88 2.33
N THR A 13 -1.89 4.30 1.06
CA THR A 13 -1.30 3.49 -0.03
C THR A 13 0.22 3.42 0.07
N MET A 14 0.87 4.46 0.59
CA MET A 14 2.32 4.45 0.79
C MET A 14 2.74 3.71 2.07
N TRP A 15 1.84 3.60 3.05
CA TRP A 15 2.10 2.94 4.34
C TRP A 15 2.70 1.52 4.19
N PRO A 16 2.14 0.60 3.39
CA PRO A 16 2.70 -0.75 3.23
C PRO A 16 4.15 -0.77 2.75
N ILE A 17 4.56 0.18 1.90
CA ILE A 17 5.94 0.28 1.41
C ILE A 17 6.88 0.67 2.54
N PHE A 18 6.53 1.72 3.29
CA PHE A 18 7.31 2.15 4.45
C PHE A 18 7.38 1.06 5.53
N TYR A 19 6.24 0.41 5.78
CA TYR A 19 6.16 -0.71 6.71
C TYR A 19 7.03 -1.89 6.25
N MET A 20 7.06 -2.21 4.96
CA MET A 20 7.90 -3.29 4.43
C MET A 20 9.38 -3.03 4.73
N VAL A 21 9.88 -1.82 4.45
CA VAL A 21 11.26 -1.44 4.75
C VAL A 21 11.54 -1.53 6.26
N PHE A 22 10.65 -0.97 7.08
CA PHE A 22 10.76 -1.02 8.53
C PHE A 22 10.80 -2.47 9.05
N PHE A 23 9.90 -3.33 8.57
CA PHE A 23 9.80 -4.72 8.97
C PHE A 23 11.07 -5.50 8.63
N PHE A 24 11.59 -5.35 7.40
CA PHE A 24 12.84 -5.98 7.00
C PHE A 24 14.03 -5.53 7.85
N VAL A 25 14.18 -4.22 8.07
CA VAL A 25 15.26 -3.67 8.91
C VAL A 25 15.14 -4.18 10.33
N PHE A 26 13.93 -4.20 10.89
CA PHE A 26 13.69 -4.72 12.23
C PHE A 26 14.07 -6.20 12.33
N VAL A 27 13.52 -7.06 11.47
CA VAL A 27 13.79 -8.51 11.50
C VAL A 27 15.27 -8.79 11.32
N LEU A 28 15.92 -8.11 10.37
CA LEU A 28 17.36 -8.24 10.16
C LEU A 28 18.16 -7.83 11.41
N SER A 29 17.79 -6.73 12.07
CA SER A 29 18.48 -6.28 13.30
C SER A 29 18.33 -7.30 14.44
N GLN A 30 17.16 -7.93 14.60
CA GLN A 30 16.95 -8.98 15.60
C GLN A 30 17.77 -10.24 15.29
N ILE A 31 17.80 -10.64 14.02
CA ILE A 31 18.62 -11.78 13.56
C ILE A 31 20.10 -11.51 13.84
N LEU A 32 20.61 -10.34 13.44
CA LEU A 32 22.00 -9.92 13.67
C LEU A 32 22.37 -9.85 15.16
N ALA A 33 21.46 -9.35 16.00
CA ALA A 33 21.65 -9.28 17.45
C ALA A 33 21.66 -10.65 18.14
N SER A 34 21.07 -11.68 17.52
CA SER A 34 20.99 -13.04 18.07
C SER A 34 22.22 -13.92 17.75
N PHE A 35 23.09 -13.49 16.82
CA PHE A 35 24.30 -14.26 16.47
C PHE A 35 25.28 -14.48 17.64
N PRO A 36 25.58 -13.48 18.49
CA PRO A 36 26.55 -13.65 19.57
C PRO A 36 26.07 -14.58 20.71
N SER A 37 24.75 -14.66 20.91
CA SER A 37 24.10 -15.33 22.06
C SER A 37 23.55 -16.72 21.74
N GLY A 38 23.57 -17.14 20.47
CA GLY A 38 22.94 -18.38 20.02
C GLY A 38 21.40 -18.28 19.96
N PRO A 39 20.71 -19.30 19.41
CA PRO A 39 19.26 -19.26 19.29
C PRO A 39 18.59 -19.27 20.66
N SER A 40 17.97 -18.15 21.05
CA SER A 40 17.09 -18.07 22.21
C SER A 40 15.71 -18.66 21.87
N GLN A 41 15.13 -19.45 22.78
CA GLN A 41 13.75 -19.95 22.64
C GLN A 41 12.68 -18.91 23.00
N GLU A 42 13.08 -17.78 23.57
CA GLU A 42 12.15 -16.70 23.96
C GLU A 42 11.81 -15.81 22.76
N MET A 43 10.54 -15.43 22.63
CA MET A 43 10.14 -14.43 21.63
C MET A 43 10.78 -13.09 21.99
N PRO A 44 11.46 -12.40 21.06
CA PRO A 44 11.97 -11.06 21.31
C PRO A 44 10.83 -10.10 21.68
N ASP A 45 11.01 -9.27 22.70
CA ASP A 45 9.96 -8.35 23.21
C ASP A 45 9.35 -7.47 22.10
N GLY A 46 10.14 -7.06 21.11
CA GLY A 46 9.66 -6.25 19.98
C GLY A 46 8.68 -7.00 19.06
N PHE A 47 8.59 -8.33 19.15
CA PHE A 47 7.66 -9.14 18.37
C PHE A 47 6.20 -8.87 18.76
N LEU A 48 5.92 -8.59 20.04
CA LEU A 48 4.57 -8.24 20.52
C LEU A 48 4.04 -6.92 19.94
N LEU A 49 4.93 -6.00 19.59
CA LEU A 49 4.56 -4.76 18.91
C LEU A 49 4.41 -4.95 17.40
N ILE A 50 5.30 -5.72 16.78
CA ILE A 50 5.30 -5.92 15.33
C ILE A 50 4.16 -6.79 14.85
N PHE A 51 3.76 -7.79 15.63
CA PHE A 51 2.66 -8.68 15.26
C PHE A 51 1.34 -7.95 14.97
N PRO A 52 0.79 -7.11 15.88
CA PRO A 52 -0.43 -6.35 15.60
C PRO A 52 -0.23 -5.34 14.46
N LEU A 53 0.93 -4.72 14.35
CA LEU A 53 1.24 -3.77 13.27
C LEU A 53 1.28 -4.46 11.89
N HIS A 54 1.81 -5.68 11.85
CA HIS A 54 1.81 -6.53 10.65
C HIS A 54 0.38 -6.91 10.27
N PHE A 55 -0.40 -7.38 11.24
CA PHE A 55 -1.77 -7.78 11.03
C PHE A 55 -2.65 -6.61 10.55
N PHE A 56 -2.47 -5.42 11.15
CA PHE A 56 -3.09 -4.19 10.67
C PHE A 56 -2.73 -3.90 9.22
N THR A 57 -1.45 -4.03 8.85
CA THR A 57 -1.00 -3.78 7.48
C THR A 57 -1.60 -4.79 6.50
N MET A 58 -1.75 -6.04 6.88
CA MET A 58 -2.43 -7.07 6.07
C MET A 58 -3.90 -6.73 5.82
N ILE A 59 -4.63 -6.32 6.86
CA ILE A 59 -6.02 -5.87 6.71
C ILE A 59 -6.10 -4.63 5.82
N LEU A 60 -5.22 -3.65 6.05
CA LEU A 60 -5.16 -2.43 5.27
C LEU A 60 -4.95 -2.73 3.78
N MET A 61 -4.06 -3.67 3.44
CA MET A 61 -3.81 -4.08 2.06
C MET A 61 -5.05 -4.67 1.39
N VAL A 62 -5.83 -5.50 2.10
CA VAL A 62 -7.09 -6.04 1.59
C VAL A 62 -8.12 -4.92 1.38
N VAL A 63 -8.25 -4.01 2.34
CA VAL A 63 -9.17 -2.86 2.24
C VAL A 63 -8.79 -1.95 1.07
N LEU A 64 -7.50 -1.62 0.92
CA LEU A 64 -7.00 -0.84 -0.21
C LEU A 64 -7.31 -1.56 -1.51
N LEU A 65 -7.01 -2.85 -1.64
CA LEU A 65 -7.32 -3.60 -2.85
C LEU A 65 -8.79 -3.47 -3.24
N VAL A 66 -9.72 -3.68 -2.31
CA VAL A 66 -11.17 -3.51 -2.58
C VAL A 66 -11.50 -2.07 -3.01
N ILE A 67 -10.93 -1.06 -2.36
CA ILE A 67 -11.13 0.36 -2.72
C ILE A 67 -10.65 0.64 -4.15
N TYR A 68 -9.46 0.15 -4.51
CA TYR A 68 -8.86 0.37 -5.82
C TYR A 68 -9.60 -0.38 -6.92
N ILE A 69 -9.97 -1.64 -6.70
CA ILE A 69 -10.80 -2.41 -7.65
C ILE A 69 -12.15 -1.71 -7.88
N LYS A 70 -12.83 -1.29 -6.80
CA LYS A 70 -14.07 -0.52 -6.92
C LYS A 70 -13.85 0.79 -7.69
N ASN A 71 -12.72 1.47 -7.48
CA ASN A 71 -12.39 2.68 -8.22
C ASN A 71 -12.20 2.39 -9.71
N VAL A 72 -11.45 1.36 -10.09
CA VAL A 72 -11.23 0.97 -11.50
C VAL A 72 -12.54 0.84 -12.26
N PHE A 73 -13.52 0.13 -11.69
CA PHE A 73 -14.78 -0.11 -12.39
C PHE A 73 -15.70 1.12 -12.42
N ARG A 74 -15.59 2.01 -11.43
CA ARG A 74 -16.41 3.24 -11.32
C ARG A 74 -15.76 4.50 -11.88
N ASN A 75 -14.50 4.43 -12.31
CA ASN A 75 -13.76 5.60 -12.79
C ASN A 75 -13.85 5.65 -14.32
N ASP A 76 -14.57 6.64 -14.83
CA ASP A 76 -14.79 6.80 -16.28
C ASP A 76 -13.52 7.19 -17.03
N ARG A 77 -12.45 7.60 -16.32
CA ARG A 77 -11.13 7.85 -16.90
C ARG A 77 -10.39 6.58 -17.28
N VAL A 78 -10.78 5.44 -16.71
CA VAL A 78 -10.22 4.14 -17.09
C VAL A 78 -11.04 3.62 -18.26
N ALA A 79 -10.43 3.53 -19.44
CA ALA A 79 -11.06 2.97 -20.63
C ALA A 79 -11.62 1.58 -20.33
N GLN A 80 -12.82 1.28 -20.86
CA GLN A 80 -13.59 0.09 -20.49
C GLN A 80 -12.83 -1.22 -20.72
N ASP A 81 -12.09 -1.31 -21.81
CA ASP A 81 -11.19 -2.41 -22.19
C ASP A 81 -10.00 -2.56 -21.21
N LYS A 82 -9.55 -1.47 -20.58
CA LYS A 82 -8.43 -1.46 -19.63
C LYS A 82 -8.85 -1.72 -18.18
N LYS A 83 -10.14 -1.73 -17.87
CA LYS A 83 -10.63 -1.96 -16.48
C LYS A 83 -10.23 -3.34 -15.96
N ALA A 84 -10.45 -4.38 -16.75
CA ALA A 84 -10.07 -5.75 -16.37
C ALA A 84 -8.54 -5.88 -16.22
N LEU A 85 -7.76 -5.31 -17.14
CA LEU A 85 -6.30 -5.30 -17.06
C LEU A 85 -5.82 -4.61 -15.78
N TRP A 86 -6.36 -3.43 -15.45
CA TRP A 86 -6.00 -2.73 -14.21
C TRP A 86 -6.38 -3.51 -12.97
N ALA A 87 -7.52 -4.21 -12.96
CA ALA A 87 -7.89 -5.06 -11.83
C ALA A 87 -6.85 -6.17 -11.59
N VAL A 88 -6.39 -6.83 -12.65
CA VAL A 88 -5.33 -7.85 -12.57
C VAL A 88 -4.00 -7.25 -12.12
N VAL A 89 -3.60 -6.10 -12.69
CA VAL A 89 -2.36 -5.41 -12.33
C VAL A 89 -2.37 -4.95 -10.87
N LEU A 90 -3.51 -4.48 -10.36
CA LEU A 90 -3.66 -4.11 -8.94
C LEU A 90 -3.66 -5.32 -8.02
N PHE A 91 -4.21 -6.45 -8.47
CA PHE A 91 -4.22 -7.68 -7.68
C PHE A 91 -2.81 -8.27 -7.55
N ILE A 92 -2.08 -8.41 -8.67
CA ILE A 92 -0.75 -9.02 -8.72
C ILE A 92 0.33 -8.03 -8.28
N GLY A 93 0.32 -6.82 -8.85
CA GLY A 93 1.32 -5.80 -8.57
C GLY A 93 1.10 -5.05 -7.25
N ASN A 94 -0.10 -5.16 -6.67
CA ASN A 94 -0.50 -4.72 -5.33
C ASN A 94 0.28 -3.50 -4.81
N MET A 95 1.31 -3.72 -3.99
CA MET A 95 2.13 -2.69 -3.35
C MET A 95 2.77 -1.68 -4.32
N ILE A 96 3.12 -2.09 -5.54
CA ILE A 96 3.70 -1.21 -6.57
C ILE A 96 2.59 -0.62 -7.46
N ALA A 97 1.59 -1.43 -7.81
CA ALA A 97 0.53 -1.02 -8.72
C ALA A 97 -0.41 0.05 -8.12
N MET A 98 -0.73 -0.04 -6.83
CA MET A 98 -1.65 0.90 -6.16
C MET A 98 -1.13 2.34 -6.14
N PRO A 99 0.14 2.64 -5.77
CA PRO A 99 0.68 4.00 -5.87
C PRO A 99 0.66 4.56 -7.30
N ILE A 100 0.97 3.73 -8.30
CA ILE A 100 0.95 4.15 -9.71
C ILE A 100 -0.48 4.49 -10.14
N TYR A 101 -1.43 3.60 -9.87
CA TYR A 101 -2.84 3.84 -10.18
C TYR A 101 -3.37 5.09 -9.46
N TYR A 102 -3.01 5.25 -8.18
CA TYR A 102 -3.37 6.42 -7.37
C TYR A 102 -2.93 7.71 -8.06
N TYR A 103 -1.66 7.78 -8.45
CA TYR A 103 -1.12 8.97 -9.09
C TYR A 103 -1.83 9.26 -10.42
N LEU A 104 -1.99 8.25 -11.27
CA LEU A 104 -2.54 8.40 -12.63
C LEU A 104 -4.03 8.75 -12.65
N TYR A 105 -4.84 8.09 -11.84
CA TYR A 105 -6.31 8.12 -11.98
C TYR A 105 -7.05 8.80 -10.82
N ILE A 106 -6.41 8.97 -9.65
CA ILE A 106 -7.02 9.58 -8.46
C ILE A 106 -6.43 10.96 -8.19
N TRP A 107 -5.10 11.08 -8.17
CA TRP A 107 -4.40 12.32 -7.85
C TRP A 107 -4.44 13.30 -9.02
N ARG A 108 -3.89 12.91 -10.18
CA ARG A 108 -3.76 13.79 -11.35
C ARG A 108 -5.11 14.22 -11.90
N GLU A 109 -5.36 15.53 -11.95
CA GLU A 109 -6.55 16.12 -12.59
C GLU A 109 -6.41 16.10 -14.12
N PRO A 110 -7.52 16.10 -14.89
CA PRO A 110 -7.46 16.18 -16.35
C PRO A 110 -6.78 17.47 -16.81
N GLU A 111 -5.95 17.38 -17.84
CA GLU A 111 -5.16 18.49 -18.40
C GLU A 111 -6.02 19.72 -18.78
N ARG A 112 -7.30 19.53 -19.12
CA ARG A 112 -8.25 20.63 -19.41
C ARG A 112 -8.60 21.50 -18.20
N GLU A 113 -8.62 20.96 -16.98
CA GLU A 113 -8.91 21.74 -15.76
C GLU A 113 -7.70 22.55 -15.28
N GLN A 114 -6.50 22.23 -15.76
CA GLN A 114 -5.27 22.96 -15.43
C GLN A 114 -5.07 24.21 -16.30
N LEU A 115 -5.68 24.25 -17.49
CA LEU A 115 -5.63 25.39 -18.41
C LEU A 115 -6.70 26.46 -18.12
N THR A 116 -7.61 26.20 -17.18
CA THR A 116 -8.76 27.07 -16.85
C THR A 116 -8.74 27.59 -15.41
N LYS A 117 -7.70 27.27 -14.63
CA LYS A 117 -7.38 27.87 -13.32
C LYS A 117 -6.13 28.72 -13.44
#